data_AF-A0A843BLI0-F1
#
_entry.id   AF-A0A843BLI0-F1
#
_cell.length_a   1.000
_cell.length_b   1.000
_cell.length_c   1.000
_cell.angle_alpha   90.00
_cell.angle_beta   90.00
_cell.angle_gamma   90.00
#
_symmetry.space_group_name_H-M   'P 1'
#
loop_
_entity.id
_entity.type
_entity.pdbx_description
1 polymer ?
#
loop_
_entity_poly.entity_id
_entity_poly.type
_entity_poly.pdbx_seq_one_letter_code
_entity_poly.pdbx_strand_id
1 'polypeptide(L)'
;MQLENWLGLGSIAFFVLFVLVVSSLYIFMFDDPNTSDLPINPDNFANPKLLQFISITIAPGGILAAVTFILSKYYGSKRIGTMLLVDGVVLLAGMAFCQTLIEKIDDAYMTDTVMIIPPLFMVLSIPVMYFGIRLMKVRKARPKKEYF
;
A
#
# COMPACT_ATOMS: atom_id res chain seq x y z
N MET A 1 16.52 -4.98 15.35
CA MET A 1 16.15 -6.16 16.17
C MET A 1 15.42 -7.16 15.25
N GLN A 2 15.22 -8.42 15.65
CA GLN A 2 14.55 -9.41 14.79
C GLN A 2 13.07 -9.06 14.55
N LEU A 3 12.35 -8.63 15.59
CA LEU A 3 10.92 -8.31 15.52
C LEU A 3 10.59 -7.22 14.49
N GLU A 4 11.35 -6.11 14.50
CA GLU A 4 11.10 -4.99 13.58
C GLU A 4 11.34 -5.37 12.11
N ASN A 5 12.32 -6.25 11.85
CA ASN A 5 12.59 -6.74 10.50
C ASN A 5 11.46 -7.66 10.01
N TRP A 6 10.93 -8.54 10.88
CA TRP A 6 9.78 -9.38 10.56
C TRP A 6 8.51 -8.56 10.32
N LEU A 7 8.31 -7.54 11.14
CA LEU A 7 7.17 -6.63 11.02
C LEU A 7 7.27 -5.79 9.73
N GLY A 8 8.49 -5.36 9.35
CA GLY A 8 8.73 -4.63 8.10
C GLY A 8 8.57 -5.50 6.87
N LEU A 9 9.04 -6.76 6.93
CA LEU A 9 8.80 -7.74 5.89
C LEU A 9 7.29 -8.04 5.72
N GLY A 10 6.58 -8.16 6.84
CA GLY A 10 5.12 -8.31 6.84
C GLY A 10 4.42 -7.13 6.17
N SER A 11 4.85 -5.90 6.44
CA SER A 11 4.30 -4.72 5.77
C SER A 11 4.47 -4.79 4.25
N ILE A 12 5.68 -5.06 3.75
CA ILE A 12 5.95 -5.23 2.31
C ILE A 12 5.00 -6.26 1.68
N ALA A 13 4.80 -7.41 2.34
CA ALA A 13 3.91 -8.45 1.83
C ALA A 13 2.47 -7.93 1.68
N PHE A 14 1.94 -7.18 2.65
CA PHE A 14 0.60 -6.60 2.57
C PHE A 14 0.49 -5.49 1.51
N PHE A 15 1.51 -4.66 1.34
CA PHE A 15 1.54 -3.62 0.30
C PHE A 15 1.59 -4.23 -1.11
N VAL A 16 2.40 -5.26 -1.32
CA VAL A 16 2.44 -6.01 -2.60
C VAL A 16 1.10 -6.68 -2.87
N LEU A 17 0.54 -7.35 -1.86
CA LEU A 17 -0.76 -8.02 -1.98
C LEU A 17 -1.87 -7.03 -2.32
N PHE A 18 -1.87 -5.85 -1.68
CA PHE A 18 -2.80 -4.77 -2.01
C PHE A 18 -2.72 -4.37 -3.49
N VAL A 19 -1.52 -4.09 -3.99
CA VAL A 19 -1.30 -3.71 -5.40
C VAL A 19 -1.81 -4.80 -6.35
N LEU A 20 -1.53 -6.06 -6.06
CA LEU A 20 -1.96 -7.18 -6.90
C LEU A 20 -3.49 -7.33 -6.92
N VAL A 21 -4.14 -7.21 -5.75
CA VAL A 21 -5.60 -7.32 -5.65
C VAL A 21 -6.27 -6.17 -6.39
N VAL A 22 -5.82 -4.93 -6.20
CA VAL A 22 -6.39 -3.76 -6.92
C VAL A 22 -6.15 -3.89 -8.42
N SER A 23 -4.94 -4.24 -8.86
CA SER A 23 -4.64 -4.40 -10.28
C SER A 23 -5.48 -5.51 -10.92
N SER A 24 -5.65 -6.64 -10.22
CA SER A 24 -6.49 -7.76 -10.67
C SER A 24 -7.95 -7.34 -10.84
N LEU A 25 -8.50 -6.56 -9.90
CA LEU A 25 -9.86 -6.03 -10.01
C LEU A 25 -10.01 -5.08 -11.19
N TYR A 26 -9.02 -4.22 -11.45
CA TYR A 26 -9.05 -3.30 -12.59
C TYR A 26 -8.96 -4.04 -13.93
N ILE A 27 -8.16 -5.11 -14.01
CA ILE A 27 -8.09 -5.96 -15.19
C ILE A 27 -9.42 -6.69 -15.40
N PHE A 28 -10.03 -7.20 -14.34
CA PHE A 28 -11.35 -7.84 -14.43
C PHE A 28 -12.43 -6.87 -14.94
N MET A 29 -12.40 -5.60 -14.50
CA MET A 29 -13.31 -4.56 -14.98
C MET A 29 -13.00 -4.07 -16.41
N PHE A 30 -11.78 -4.30 -16.90
CA PHE A 30 -11.35 -3.99 -18.27
C PHE A 30 -11.76 -5.08 -19.28
N ASP A 31 -11.63 -6.35 -18.90
CA ASP A 31 -11.71 -7.49 -19.85
C ASP A 31 -13.14 -8.03 -20.05
N ASP A 32 -14.12 -7.61 -19.24
CA ASP A 32 -15.45 -8.25 -19.26
C ASP A 32 -16.63 -7.26 -19.24
N PRO A 33 -17.12 -6.83 -20.42
CA PRO A 33 -18.39 -6.12 -20.54
C PRO A 33 -19.59 -7.05 -20.86
N ASN A 34 -19.42 -8.38 -20.97
CA ASN A 34 -20.45 -9.25 -21.59
C ASN A 34 -20.57 -10.69 -21.05
N THR A 35 -20.05 -11.07 -19.88
CA THR A 35 -20.46 -12.36 -19.27
C THR A 35 -21.88 -12.28 -18.70
N SER A 36 -22.83 -12.64 -19.54
CA SER A 36 -24.21 -13.00 -19.20
C SER A 36 -24.37 -14.14 -18.18
N ASP A 37 -23.28 -14.69 -17.65
CA ASP A 37 -23.25 -15.90 -16.82
C ASP A 37 -22.92 -15.63 -15.34
N LEU A 38 -22.53 -14.41 -15.00
CA LEU A 38 -22.35 -13.97 -13.61
C LEU A 38 -23.32 -12.82 -13.34
N PRO A 39 -24.40 -13.01 -12.55
CA PRO A 39 -25.30 -11.93 -12.14
C PRO A 39 -24.61 -11.05 -11.09
N ILE A 40 -23.53 -10.41 -11.51
CA ILE A 40 -22.76 -9.48 -10.72
C ILE A 40 -23.24 -8.09 -11.15
N ASN A 41 -24.20 -7.53 -10.40
CA ASN A 41 -24.61 -6.14 -10.59
C ASN A 41 -23.37 -5.24 -10.47
N PRO A 42 -23.00 -4.49 -11.54
CA PRO A 42 -21.85 -3.57 -11.54
C PRO A 42 -21.88 -2.63 -10.33
N ASP A 43 -23.08 -2.11 -10.02
CA ASP A 43 -23.36 -1.19 -8.91
C ASP A 43 -23.09 -1.80 -7.51
N ASN A 44 -23.29 -3.11 -7.36
CA ASN A 44 -23.15 -3.82 -6.08
C ASN A 44 -21.81 -4.55 -5.93
N PHE A 45 -20.98 -4.61 -6.96
CA PHE A 45 -19.71 -5.33 -6.93
C PHE A 45 -18.51 -4.41 -6.88
N ALA A 46 -18.49 -3.35 -7.69
CA ALA A 46 -17.34 -2.47 -7.80
C ALA A 46 -17.08 -1.71 -6.49
N ASN A 47 -18.12 -1.14 -5.87
CA ASN A 47 -17.94 -0.29 -4.70
C ASN A 47 -17.63 -1.07 -3.39
N PRO A 48 -18.52 -1.98 -2.92
CA PRO A 48 -18.36 -2.56 -1.59
C PRO A 48 -17.21 -3.58 -1.51
N LYS A 49 -16.96 -4.35 -2.58
CA LYS A 49 -15.89 -5.35 -2.57
C LYS A 49 -14.52 -4.70 -2.65
N LEU A 50 -14.36 -3.68 -3.48
CA LEU A 50 -13.10 -2.96 -3.61
C LEU A 50 -12.73 -2.29 -2.28
N LEU A 51 -13.69 -1.64 -1.60
CA LEU A 51 -13.48 -1.09 -0.25
C LEU A 51 -13.17 -2.18 0.79
N GLN A 52 -13.83 -3.33 0.73
CA GLN A 52 -13.54 -4.46 1.61
C GLN A 52 -12.11 -4.99 1.41
N PHE A 53 -11.68 -5.17 0.15
CA PHE A 53 -10.34 -5.64 -0.17
C PHE A 53 -9.27 -4.62 0.24
N ILE A 54 -9.51 -3.32 0.03
CA ILE A 54 -8.66 -2.26 0.57
C ILE A 54 -8.54 -2.42 2.09
N SER A 55 -9.66 -2.55 2.81
CA SER A 55 -9.68 -2.65 4.26
C SER A 55 -8.95 -3.89 4.80
N ILE A 56 -8.98 -5.01 4.10
CA ILE A 56 -8.32 -6.26 4.55
C ILE A 56 -6.80 -6.23 4.28
N THR A 57 -6.33 -5.33 3.41
CA THR A 57 -4.95 -5.38 2.91
C THR A 57 -4.14 -4.15 3.32
N ILE A 58 -4.51 -2.96 2.83
CA ILE A 58 -3.75 -1.73 3.11
C ILE A 58 -3.86 -1.31 4.58
N ALA A 59 -5.00 -1.55 5.23
CA ALA A 59 -5.16 -1.18 6.64
C ALA A 59 -4.20 -1.94 7.56
N PRO A 60 -4.15 -3.29 7.57
CA PRO A 60 -3.14 -4.00 8.34
C PRO A 60 -1.72 -3.71 7.86
N GLY A 61 -1.48 -3.60 6.54
CA GLY A 61 -0.17 -3.27 5.99
C GLY A 61 0.37 -1.92 6.50
N GLY A 62 -0.48 -0.90 6.52
CA GLY A 62 -0.16 0.44 7.03
C GLY A 62 0.08 0.48 8.54
N ILE A 63 -0.69 -0.30 9.31
CA ILE A 63 -0.44 -0.45 10.76
C ILE A 63 0.93 -1.08 11.01
N LEU A 64 1.30 -2.12 10.27
CA LEU A 64 2.62 -2.76 10.38
C LEU A 64 3.74 -1.78 9.99
N ALA A 65 3.56 -0.97 8.94
CA ALA A 65 4.50 0.10 8.57
C ALA A 65 4.63 1.18 9.67
N ALA A 66 3.51 1.55 10.30
CA ALA A 66 3.52 2.55 11.37
C ALA A 66 4.21 2.02 12.64
N VAL A 67 3.89 0.79 13.05
CA VAL A 67 4.46 0.15 14.24
C VAL A 67 5.96 -0.09 14.05
N THR A 68 6.40 -0.57 12.87
CA THR A 68 7.84 -0.69 12.56
C THR A 68 8.56 0.63 12.68
N PHE A 69 7.99 1.70 12.12
CA PHE A 69 8.56 3.04 12.22
C PHE A 69 8.66 3.50 13.69
N ILE A 70 7.60 3.33 14.49
CA ILE A 70 7.57 3.75 15.90
C ILE A 70 8.63 3.02 16.73
N LEU A 71 8.82 1.72 16.51
CA LEU A 71 9.83 0.93 17.22
C LEU A 71 11.24 1.37 16.84
N SER A 72 11.47 1.64 15.56
CA SER A 72 12.80 1.96 15.05
C SER A 72 13.19 3.43 15.15
N LYS A 73 12.26 4.35 15.44
CA LYS A 73 12.54 5.80 15.43
C LYS A 73 13.58 6.27 16.45
N TYR A 74 13.76 5.54 17.56
CA TYR A 74 14.70 5.94 18.63
C TYR A 74 16.13 5.44 18.40
N TYR A 75 16.28 4.28 17.74
CA TYR A 75 17.58 3.67 17.50
C TYR A 75 18.10 3.97 16.09
N GLY A 76 17.23 4.23 15.11
CA GLY A 76 17.62 4.46 13.71
C GLY A 76 18.18 3.20 13.05
N SER A 77 17.51 2.73 11.99
CA SER A 77 17.91 1.52 11.25
C SER A 77 17.81 1.75 9.75
N LYS A 78 18.95 1.68 9.06
CA LYS A 78 18.99 1.78 7.60
C LYS A 78 18.15 0.69 6.92
N ARG A 79 18.22 -0.56 7.43
CA ARG A 79 17.47 -1.70 6.85
C ARG A 79 15.96 -1.51 6.91
N ILE A 80 15.46 -1.00 8.04
CA ILE A 80 14.02 -0.82 8.23
C ILE A 80 13.54 0.42 7.46
N GLY A 81 14.35 1.48 7.42
CA GLY A 81 14.08 2.64 6.59
C GLY A 81 14.04 2.31 5.09
N THR A 82 14.88 1.40 4.61
CA THR A 82 14.79 0.92 3.21
C THR A 82 13.54 0.09 2.96
N MET A 83 13.10 -0.75 3.91
CA MET A 83 11.86 -1.53 3.77
C MET A 83 10.64 -0.60 3.63
N LEU A 84 10.51 0.40 4.49
CA LEU A 84 9.44 1.41 4.41
C LEU A 84 9.48 2.24 3.12
N LEU A 85 10.69 2.50 2.60
CA LEU A 85 10.82 3.16 1.30
C LEU A 85 10.31 2.26 0.18
N VAL A 86 10.67 0.97 0.21
CA VAL A 86 10.17 -0.03 -0.75
C VAL A 86 8.65 -0.10 -0.70
N ASP A 87 8.02 -0.09 0.48
CA ASP A 87 6.55 -0.06 0.62
C ASP A 87 5.93 1.11 -0.16
N GLY A 88 6.48 2.31 0.01
CA GLY A 88 6.01 3.50 -0.69
C GLY A 88 6.21 3.42 -2.21
N VAL A 89 7.35 2.89 -2.67
CA VAL A 89 7.63 2.73 -4.11
C VAL A 89 6.71 1.69 -4.76
N VAL A 90 6.48 0.55 -4.09
CA VAL A 90 5.57 -0.50 -4.56
C VAL A 90 4.16 0.06 -4.69
N LEU A 91 3.69 0.80 -3.67
CA LEU A 91 2.36 1.41 -3.70
C LEU A 91 2.25 2.44 -4.84
N LEU A 92 3.25 3.31 -5.01
CA LEU A 92 3.25 4.32 -6.07
C LEU A 92 3.21 3.66 -7.45
N ALA A 93 4.10 2.70 -7.71
CA ALA A 93 4.18 2.01 -9.00
C ALA A 93 2.89 1.23 -9.30
N GLY A 94 2.33 0.54 -8.31
CA GLY A 94 1.09 -0.22 -8.45
C GLY A 94 -0.12 0.66 -8.76
N MET A 95 -0.24 1.79 -8.07
CA MET A 95 -1.36 2.71 -8.31
C MET A 95 -1.20 3.48 -9.63
N ALA A 96 0.04 3.84 -10.01
CA ALA A 96 0.32 4.42 -11.32
C ALA A 96 -0.06 3.44 -12.46
N PHE A 97 0.20 2.14 -12.29
CA PHE A 97 -0.29 1.13 -13.22
C PHE A 97 -1.82 1.14 -13.30
N CYS A 98 -2.51 1.06 -12.15
CA CYS A 98 -3.98 1.11 -12.11
C CYS A 98 -4.56 2.37 -12.77
N GLN A 99 -3.91 3.53 -12.61
CA GLN A 99 -4.32 4.79 -13.26
C GLN A 99 -4.36 4.66 -14.78
N THR A 100 -3.41 3.95 -15.40
CA THR A 100 -3.40 3.73 -16.86
C THR A 100 -4.49 2.78 -17.33
N LEU A 101 -5.06 1.97 -16.44
CA LEU A 101 -6.18 1.09 -16.76
C LEU A 101 -7.52 1.82 -16.69
N ILE A 102 -7.65 2.91 -15.92
CA ILE A 102 -8.93 3.64 -15.74
C ILE A 102 -9.53 4.06 -17.08
N GLU A 103 -8.74 4.64 -17.99
CA GLU A 103 -9.22 5.13 -19.29
C GLU A 103 -9.73 4.02 -20.22
N LYS A 104 -9.47 2.76 -19.87
CA LYS A 104 -9.86 1.59 -20.66
C LYS A 104 -11.05 0.83 -20.07
N ILE A 105 -11.47 1.17 -18.85
CA ILE A 105 -12.59 0.51 -18.18
C ILE A 105 -13.90 0.92 -18.86
N ASP A 106 -14.82 -0.03 -19.01
CA ASP A 106 -16.15 0.21 -19.57
C ASP A 106 -16.97 1.15 -18.67
N ASP A 107 -17.72 2.08 -19.26
CA ASP A 107 -18.53 3.08 -18.55
C ASP A 107 -19.51 2.44 -17.55
N ALA A 108 -19.94 1.19 -17.80
CA ALA A 108 -20.82 0.44 -16.89
C ALA A 108 -20.21 0.15 -15.51
N TYR A 109 -18.88 0.14 -15.40
CA TYR A 109 -18.14 -0.13 -14.16
C TYR A 109 -17.47 1.13 -13.58
N MET A 110 -17.65 2.27 -14.24
CA MET A 110 -17.07 3.55 -13.89
C MET A 110 -17.81 4.13 -12.67
N THR A 111 -17.27 3.89 -11.47
CA THR A 111 -17.79 4.45 -10.22
C THR A 111 -16.80 5.45 -9.64
N ASP A 112 -17.29 6.46 -8.89
CA ASP A 112 -16.45 7.48 -8.25
C ASP A 112 -15.26 6.88 -7.48
N THR A 113 -15.49 5.75 -6.82
CA THR A 113 -14.49 5.03 -6.03
C THR A 113 -13.33 4.52 -6.88
N VAL A 114 -13.59 4.03 -8.09
CA VAL A 114 -12.56 3.55 -9.03
C VAL A 114 -11.71 4.72 -9.52
N MET A 115 -12.32 5.90 -9.73
CA MET A 115 -11.55 7.09 -10.11
C MET A 115 -10.72 7.65 -8.96
N ILE A 116 -11.21 7.58 -7.72
CA ILE A 116 -10.58 8.22 -6.56
C ILE A 116 -9.45 7.39 -5.95
N ILE A 117 -9.53 6.05 -6.00
CA ILE A 117 -8.59 5.17 -5.30
C ILE A 117 -7.15 5.31 -5.78
N PRO A 118 -6.84 5.18 -7.09
CA PRO A 118 -5.47 5.29 -7.56
C PRO A 118 -4.80 6.63 -7.21
N PRO A 119 -5.44 7.81 -7.42
CA PRO A 119 -4.83 9.07 -7.01
C PRO A 119 -4.71 9.22 -5.50
N LEU A 120 -5.69 8.73 -4.71
CA LEU A 120 -5.62 8.77 -3.26
C LEU A 120 -4.41 8.01 -2.73
N PHE A 121 -4.19 6.79 -3.20
CA PHE A 121 -3.06 5.98 -2.78
C PHE A 121 -1.73 6.49 -3.35
N MET A 122 -1.71 7.06 -4.57
CA MET A 122 -0.52 7.78 -5.05
C MET A 122 -0.09 8.90 -4.09
N VAL A 123 -1.03 9.73 -3.61
CA VAL A 123 -0.73 10.77 -2.62
C VAL A 123 -0.28 10.15 -1.29
N LEU A 124 -0.91 9.06 -0.85
CA LEU A 124 -0.57 8.36 0.39
C LEU A 124 0.82 7.69 0.36
N SER A 125 1.37 7.38 -0.82
CA SER A 125 2.73 6.85 -0.95
C SER A 125 3.81 7.86 -0.50
N ILE A 126 3.56 9.16 -0.69
CA ILE A 126 4.52 10.24 -0.38
C ILE A 126 4.89 10.28 1.10
N PRO A 127 3.94 10.32 2.07
CA PRO A 127 4.28 10.31 3.48
C PRO A 127 4.98 8.99 3.89
N VAL A 128 4.57 7.84 3.33
CA VAL A 128 5.22 6.54 3.62
C VAL A 128 6.70 6.58 3.23
N MET A 129 7.02 7.04 2.01
CA MET A 129 8.41 7.22 1.58
C MET A 129 9.16 8.25 2.43
N TYR A 130 8.52 9.37 2.78
CA TYR A 130 9.12 10.40 3.62
C TYR A 130 9.53 9.85 4.99
N PHE A 131 8.65 9.07 5.64
CA PHE A 131 8.96 8.44 6.92
C PHE A 131 10.06 7.39 6.79
N GLY A 132 10.09 6.61 5.70
CA GLY A 132 11.20 5.70 5.39
C GLY A 132 12.55 6.42 5.26
N ILE A 133 12.60 7.51 4.49
CA ILE A 133 13.80 8.34 4.32
C ILE A 133 14.23 8.99 5.63
N ARG A 134 13.28 9.54 6.39
CA ARG A 134 13.55 10.15 7.69
C ARG A 134 14.18 9.13 8.64
N LEU A 135 13.66 7.91 8.69
CA LEU A 135 14.19 6.84 9.53
C LEU A 135 15.64 6.47 9.18
N MET A 136 16.00 6.49 7.90
CA MET A 136 17.38 6.24 7.45
C MET A 136 18.36 7.35 7.88
N LYS A 137 17.88 8.60 8.03
CA LYS A 137 18.69 9.74 8.47
C LYS A 137 18.86 9.83 9.99
N VAL A 138 17.99 9.19 10.77
CA VAL A 138 18.12 9.17 12.24
C VAL A 138 19.38 8.38 12.62
N ARG A 139 20.33 9.07 13.25
CA ARG A 139 21.54 8.46 13.82
C ARG A 139 21.22 7.93 15.21
N LYS A 140 21.71 6.72 15.55
CA LYS A 140 21.68 6.16 16.92
C LYS A 140 22.07 7.25 17.92
N ALA A 141 21.22 7.50 18.91
CA ALA A 141 21.65 8.20 20.11
C ALA A 141 22.82 7.39 20.69
N ARG A 142 24.01 8.00 20.77
CA ARG A 142 25.17 7.33 21.39
C ARG A 142 24.77 6.99 22.83
N PRO A 143 24.93 5.74 23.30
CA PRO A 143 24.78 5.50 24.73
C PRO A 143 25.76 6.45 25.43
N LYS A 144 25.26 7.24 26.40
CA LYS A 144 26.13 8.03 27.26
C LYS A 144 27.12 7.04 27.85
N LYS A 145 28.42 7.25 27.63
CA LYS A 145 29.47 6.41 28.24
C LYS A 145 29.21 6.45 29.75
N GLU A 146 28.82 5.33 30.32
CA GLU A 146 28.84 5.15 31.76
C GLU A 146 30.31 5.08 32.16
N TYR A 147 30.83 6.19 32.70
CA TYR A 147 32.10 6.20 33.40
C TYR A 147 31.82 5.65 34.80
N PHE A 148 32.07 4.36 34.99
CA PHE A 148 32.22 3.75 36.31
C PHE A 148 33.69 3.42 36.52
#